data_AF-A0A1X0G0U2-F1
#
_entry.id   AF-A0A1X0G0U2-F1
#
_cell.length_a   1.000
_cell.length_b   1.000
_cell.length_c   1.000
_cell.angle_alpha   90.00
_cell.angle_beta   90.00
_cell.angle_gamma   90.00
#
_symmetry.space_group_name_H-M   'P 1'
#
loop_
_entity.id
_entity.type
_entity.pdbx_description
1 polymer ?
#
loop_
_entity_poly.entity_id
_entity_poly.type
_entity_poly.pdbx_seq_one_letter_code
_entity_poly.pdbx_strand_id
1 'polypeptide(L)'
;MAKMRRRIGVVTHGTSGYRQGCRCDVCKEAESARNAHYRVSGTTKSKVLAMPSQPGEVERAVIEEAEIHCSTGYRVVTARTLARVLDNPNMAGVHVSTARQLVPILNAMHDSGPGKRKGSARLALVSDMAKSRRPK
;
A
#
# COMPACT_ATOMS: atom_id res chain seq x y z
N MET A 1 31.90 -61.47 28.91
CA MET A 1 32.14 -60.02 28.75
C MET A 1 31.08 -59.45 27.80
N ALA A 2 29.93 -59.01 28.31
CA ALA A 2 28.83 -58.52 27.49
C ALA A 2 29.07 -57.05 27.07
N LYS A 3 29.20 -56.79 25.77
CA LYS A 3 29.35 -55.43 25.21
C LYS A 3 28.06 -54.64 25.43
N MET A 4 28.11 -53.68 26.34
CA MET A 4 27.07 -52.68 26.59
C MET A 4 26.78 -51.91 25.28
N ARG A 5 25.72 -52.29 24.57
CA ARG A 5 25.21 -51.53 23.41
C ARG A 5 24.67 -50.21 23.96
N ARG A 6 25.38 -49.10 23.73
CA ARG A 6 24.87 -47.75 24.00
C ARG A 6 23.53 -47.60 23.28
N ARG A 7 22.43 -47.45 24.03
CA ARG A 7 21.15 -47.03 23.46
C ARG A 7 21.38 -45.65 22.85
N ILE A 8 21.43 -45.59 21.52
CA ILE A 8 21.30 -44.34 20.79
C ILE A 8 19.88 -43.87 21.09
N GLY A 9 19.74 -43.00 22.08
CA GLY A 9 18.51 -42.25 22.27
C GLY A 9 18.28 -41.53 20.95
N VAL A 10 17.25 -41.96 20.21
CA VAL A 10 16.81 -41.26 19.00
C VAL A 10 16.30 -39.92 19.49
N VAL A 11 17.17 -38.92 19.56
CA VAL A 11 16.72 -37.55 19.73
C VAL A 11 15.97 -37.24 18.45
N THR A 12 14.64 -37.22 18.56
CA THR A 12 13.72 -36.94 17.46
C THR A 12 13.81 -35.47 17.13
N HIS A 13 14.88 -35.10 16.43
CA HIS A 13 15.05 -33.77 15.89
C HIS A 13 14.07 -33.60 14.73
N GLY A 14 13.13 -32.66 14.87
CA GLY A 14 12.28 -32.24 13.77
C GLY A 14 12.77 -30.94 13.16
N THR A 15 11.82 -30.12 12.75
CA THR A 15 12.08 -28.78 12.22
C THR A 15 12.77 -27.82 13.20
N SER A 16 12.65 -28.03 14.51
CA SER A 16 13.36 -27.26 15.54
C SER A 16 14.88 -27.50 15.47
N GLY A 17 15.30 -28.74 15.27
CA GLY A 17 16.70 -29.11 15.12
C GLY A 17 17.32 -28.51 13.85
N TYR A 18 16.58 -28.53 12.73
CA TYR A 18 17.02 -27.91 11.49
C TYR A 18 17.30 -26.40 11.66
N ARG A 19 16.44 -25.68 12.39
CA ARG A 19 16.61 -24.25 12.69
C ARG A 19 17.81 -23.95 13.59
N GLN A 20 18.20 -24.89 14.44
CA GLN A 20 19.39 -24.79 15.30
C GLN A 20 20.67 -25.28 14.61
N GLY A 21 20.61 -25.65 13.33
CA GLY A 21 21.78 -26.03 12.53
C GLY A 21 22.01 -27.54 12.37
N CYS A 22 21.14 -28.40 12.92
CA CYS A 22 21.21 -29.84 12.68
C CYS A 22 20.88 -30.16 11.22
N ARG A 23 21.66 -31.05 10.59
CA ARG A 23 21.53 -31.43 9.17
C ARG A 23 21.33 -32.93 8.95
N CYS A 24 20.90 -33.66 9.98
CA CYS A 24 20.55 -35.07 9.83
C CYS A 24 19.34 -35.26 8.88
N ASP A 25 19.17 -36.46 8.37
CA ASP A 25 18.14 -36.74 7.35
C ASP A 25 16.72 -36.50 7.88
N VAL A 26 16.46 -36.82 9.14
CA VAL A 26 15.17 -36.53 9.82
C VAL A 26 14.86 -35.03 9.83
N CYS A 27 15.86 -34.17 10.11
CA CYS A 27 15.68 -32.72 10.10
C CYS A 27 15.44 -32.17 8.68
N LYS A 28 16.16 -32.71 7.69
CA LYS A 28 16.01 -32.32 6.28
C LYS A 28 14.62 -32.69 5.75
N GLU A 29 14.16 -33.91 6.03
CA GLU A 29 12.83 -34.38 5.66
C GLU A 29 11.72 -33.57 6.34
N ALA A 30 11.89 -33.23 7.62
CA ALA A 30 10.90 -32.43 8.34
C ALA A 30 10.76 -31.01 7.74
N GLU A 31 11.86 -30.38 7.33
CA GLU A 31 11.82 -29.06 6.68
C GLU A 31 11.33 -29.16 5.23
N SER A 32 11.66 -30.22 4.49
CA SER A 32 11.15 -30.42 3.13
C SER A 32 9.63 -30.65 3.12
N ALA A 33 9.12 -31.47 4.03
CA ALA A 33 7.68 -31.71 4.21
C ALA A 33 6.93 -30.41 4.55
N ARG A 34 7.49 -29.60 5.46
CA ARG A 34 6.96 -28.27 5.78
C ARG A 34 6.93 -27.36 4.55
N ASN A 35 8.02 -27.29 3.78
CA ASN A 35 8.10 -26.47 2.59
C ASN A 35 7.11 -26.92 1.50
N ALA A 36 6.93 -28.24 1.33
CA ALA A 36 5.90 -28.79 0.45
C ALA A 36 4.50 -28.34 0.89
N HIS A 37 4.20 -28.40 2.19
CA HIS A 37 2.94 -27.91 2.73
C HIS A 37 2.73 -26.41 2.50
N TYR A 38 3.79 -25.58 2.62
CA TYR A 38 3.71 -24.16 2.30
C TYR A 38 3.43 -23.89 0.82
N ARG A 39 4.01 -24.68 -0.10
CA ARG A 39 3.75 -24.55 -1.54
C ARG A 39 2.31 -24.90 -1.89
N VAL A 40 1.77 -25.98 -1.32
CA VAL A 40 0.39 -26.41 -1.58
C VAL A 40 -0.63 -25.46 -0.94
N SER A 41 -0.36 -24.99 0.27
CA SER A 41 -1.30 -24.11 0.99
C SER A 41 -1.44 -22.70 0.40
N GLY A 42 -0.59 -22.30 -0.56
CA GLY A 42 -0.64 -20.96 -1.15
C GLY A 42 -0.37 -19.82 -0.15
N THR A 43 0.03 -20.15 1.08
CA THR A 43 0.41 -19.20 2.13
C THR A 43 1.84 -18.70 1.93
N THR A 44 2.21 -18.39 0.69
CA THR A 44 3.31 -17.44 0.49
C THR A 44 2.90 -16.18 1.25
N LYS A 45 3.74 -15.68 2.16
CA LYS A 45 3.46 -14.51 3.03
C LYS A 45 2.87 -13.31 2.29
N SER A 46 3.08 -13.23 0.99
CA SER A 46 2.33 -12.45 0.03
C SER A 46 0.99 -13.14 -0.33
N LYS A 47 0.03 -13.15 0.60
CA LYS A 47 -1.38 -13.05 0.19
C LYS A 47 -1.50 -11.65 -0.43
N VAL A 48 -1.08 -11.52 -1.68
CA VAL A 48 -1.38 -10.34 -2.49
C VAL A 48 -2.88 -10.29 -2.49
N LEU A 49 -3.45 -9.41 -1.66
CA LEU A 49 -4.88 -9.19 -1.59
C LEU A 49 -5.30 -8.91 -3.02
N ALA A 50 -5.99 -9.85 -3.66
CA ALA A 50 -6.49 -9.69 -5.00
C ALA A 50 -7.28 -8.39 -5.01
N MET A 51 -6.74 -7.37 -5.68
CA MET A 51 -7.43 -6.09 -5.78
C MET A 51 -8.75 -6.36 -6.51
N PRO A 52 -9.88 -5.80 -6.01
CA PRO A 52 -11.16 -6.01 -6.65
C PRO A 52 -11.06 -5.56 -8.12
N SER A 53 -11.55 -6.41 -9.03
CA SER A 53 -11.56 -6.14 -10.48
C SER A 53 -12.47 -4.96 -10.84
N GLN A 54 -13.43 -4.64 -9.97
CA GLN A 54 -14.36 -3.54 -10.14
C GLN A 54 -13.94 -2.33 -9.28
N PRO A 55 -14.00 -1.10 -9.82
CA PRO A 55 -13.70 0.10 -9.06
C PRO A 55 -14.72 0.25 -7.92
N GLY A 56 -14.22 0.49 -6.71
CA GLY A 56 -15.07 0.75 -5.56
C GLY A 56 -15.76 2.10 -5.66
N GLU A 57 -16.47 2.49 -4.60
CA GLU A 57 -17.21 3.75 -4.57
C GLU A 57 -16.25 4.95 -4.62
N VAL A 58 -15.14 4.87 -3.88
CA VAL A 58 -14.15 5.95 -3.83
C VAL A 58 -13.37 6.03 -5.14
N GLU A 59 -12.97 4.89 -5.73
CA GLU A 59 -12.30 4.92 -7.04
C GLU A 59 -13.18 5.54 -8.13
N ARG A 60 -14.49 5.26 -8.12
CA ARG A 60 -15.44 5.86 -9.07
C ARG A 60 -15.55 7.37 -8.92
N ALA A 61 -15.72 7.87 -7.69
CA ALA A 61 -15.77 9.31 -7.43
C ALA A 61 -14.50 10.04 -7.91
N VAL A 62 -13.32 9.43 -7.74
CA VAL A 62 -12.05 10.01 -8.22
C VAL A 62 -11.97 10.03 -9.75
N ILE A 63 -12.55 9.05 -10.44
CA ILE A 63 -12.60 9.03 -11.91
C ILE A 63 -13.51 10.15 -12.42
N GLU A 64 -14.72 10.28 -11.86
CA GLU A 64 -15.67 11.34 -12.23
C GLU A 64 -15.07 12.74 -12.00
N GLU A 65 -14.41 12.95 -10.86
CA GLU A 65 -13.70 14.20 -10.57
C GLU A 65 -12.56 14.48 -11.57
N ALA A 66 -11.80 13.46 -11.96
CA ALA A 66 -10.76 13.63 -12.96
C ALA A 66 -11.32 14.03 -14.33
N GLU A 67 -12.49 13.49 -14.70
CA GLU A 67 -13.21 13.83 -15.93
C GLU A 67 -13.72 15.28 -15.90
N ILE A 68 -14.35 15.71 -14.80
CA ILE A 68 -14.84 17.09 -14.62
C ILE A 68 -13.70 18.11 -14.75
N HIS A 69 -12.55 17.80 -14.17
CA HIS A 69 -11.40 18.69 -14.16
C HIS A 69 -10.52 18.58 -15.41
N CYS A 70 -10.87 17.72 -16.39
CA CYS A 70 -10.03 17.36 -17.54
C CYS A 70 -8.57 17.06 -17.13
N SER A 71 -8.40 16.54 -15.92
CA SER A 71 -7.08 16.28 -15.34
C SER A 71 -6.57 15.00 -15.95
N THR A 72 -5.37 15.05 -16.55
CA THR A 72 -4.75 13.89 -17.16
C THR A 72 -3.31 13.75 -16.65
N GLY A 73 -2.85 12.51 -16.51
CA GLY A 73 -1.46 12.20 -16.13
C GLY A 73 -1.31 11.54 -14.75
N TYR A 74 -0.10 11.62 -14.21
CA TYR A 74 0.35 10.84 -13.05
C TYR A 74 -0.51 11.05 -11.80
N ARG A 75 -0.98 12.29 -11.55
CA ARG A 75 -1.80 12.62 -10.38
C ARG A 75 -3.10 11.83 -10.30
N VAL A 76 -3.76 11.62 -11.44
CA VAL A 76 -4.99 10.81 -11.53
C VAL A 76 -4.70 9.35 -11.24
N VAL A 77 -3.60 8.82 -11.77
CA VAL A 77 -3.17 7.44 -11.51
C VAL A 77 -2.90 7.24 -10.02
N THR A 78 -2.16 8.15 -9.39
CA THR A 78 -1.88 8.10 -7.94
C THR A 78 -3.17 8.22 -7.13
N ALA A 79 -4.06 9.15 -7.47
CA ALA A 79 -5.34 9.31 -6.77
C ALA A 79 -6.20 8.03 -6.84
N ARG A 80 -6.26 7.39 -8.01
CA ARG A 80 -6.97 6.10 -8.18
C ARG A 80 -6.35 4.98 -7.35
N THR A 81 -5.01 4.90 -7.29
CA THR A 81 -4.36 3.87 -6.45
C THR A 81 -4.66 4.05 -4.97
N LEU A 82 -4.69 5.28 -4.47
CA LEU A 82 -5.05 5.58 -3.07
C LEU A 82 -6.54 5.29 -2.82
N ALA A 83 -7.42 5.61 -3.76
CA ALA A 83 -8.84 5.30 -3.68
C ALA A 83 -9.11 3.78 -3.55
N ARG A 84 -8.39 2.96 -4.32
CA ARG A 84 -8.47 1.48 -4.20
C ARG A 84 -8.09 0.95 -2.81
N VAL A 85 -7.16 1.63 -2.14
CA VAL A 85 -6.77 1.25 -0.77
C VAL A 85 -7.90 1.56 0.20
N LEU A 86 -8.59 2.69 0.02
CA LEU A 86 -9.76 3.09 0.81
C LEU A 86 -10.97 2.16 0.58
N ASP A 87 -11.16 1.69 -0.66
CA ASP A 87 -12.25 0.77 -0.99
C ASP A 87 -12.04 -0.66 -0.43
N ASN A 88 -10.83 -1.01 0.03
CA ASN A 88 -10.56 -2.33 0.59
C ASN A 88 -10.76 -2.34 2.13
N PRO A 89 -11.78 -3.03 2.66
CA PRO A 89 -12.04 -3.08 4.10
C PRO A 89 -10.92 -3.77 4.90
N ASN A 90 -10.14 -4.65 4.25
CA ASN A 90 -9.03 -5.33 4.91
C ASN A 90 -7.82 -4.41 5.17
N MET A 91 -7.80 -3.20 4.60
CA MET A 91 -6.75 -2.20 4.79
C MET A 91 -7.19 -1.02 5.67
N ALA A 92 -8.24 -1.20 6.48
CA ALA A 92 -8.79 -0.16 7.36
C ALA A 92 -7.74 0.55 8.23
N GLY A 93 -6.71 -0.19 8.69
CA GLY A 93 -5.61 0.38 9.49
C GLY A 93 -4.77 1.44 8.75
N VAL A 94 -4.82 1.47 7.42
CA VAL A 94 -4.06 2.41 6.56
C VAL A 94 -4.98 3.48 5.96
N HIS A 95 -6.29 3.42 6.18
CA HIS A 95 -7.26 4.33 5.55
C HIS A 95 -7.03 5.79 5.94
N VAL A 96 -6.76 6.07 7.22
CA VAL A 96 -6.57 7.44 7.71
C VAL A 96 -5.37 8.12 7.06
N SER A 97 -4.23 7.42 6.96
CA SER A 97 -3.04 7.97 6.30
C SER A 97 -3.23 8.12 4.79
N THR A 98 -3.91 7.16 4.16
CA THR A 98 -4.20 7.17 2.73
C THR A 98 -5.12 8.33 2.36
N ALA A 99 -6.17 8.58 3.14
CA ALA A 99 -7.07 9.71 2.93
C ALA A 99 -6.34 11.06 3.05
N ARG A 100 -5.45 11.20 4.04
CA ARG A 100 -4.62 12.41 4.19
C ARG A 100 -3.70 12.66 2.99
N GLN A 101 -3.22 11.61 2.33
CA GLN A 101 -2.40 11.71 1.12
C GLN A 101 -3.24 12.02 -0.12
N LEU A 102 -4.48 11.56 -0.17
CA LEU A 102 -5.39 11.77 -1.30
C LEU A 102 -5.86 13.23 -1.41
N VAL A 103 -6.21 13.86 -0.29
CA VAL A 103 -6.72 15.25 -0.25
C VAL A 103 -5.83 16.27 -0.98
N PRO A 104 -4.50 16.37 -0.74
CA PRO A 104 -3.67 17.34 -1.43
C PRO A 104 -3.55 17.06 -2.94
N ILE A 105 -3.66 15.80 -3.37
CA ILE A 105 -3.63 15.43 -4.78
C ILE A 105 -4.93 15.90 -5.47
N LEU A 106 -6.09 15.68 -4.83
CA LEU A 106 -7.38 16.18 -5.32
C LEU A 106 -7.40 17.71 -5.41
N ASN A 107 -6.95 18.41 -4.36
CA ASN A 107 -6.85 19.87 -4.36
C ASN A 107 -5.93 20.38 -5.48
N ALA A 108 -4.80 19.70 -5.73
CA ALA A 108 -3.90 20.06 -6.83
C ALA A 108 -4.54 19.85 -8.21
N MET A 109 -5.45 18.89 -8.37
CA MET A 109 -6.21 18.70 -9.61
C MET A 109 -7.27 19.80 -9.78
N HIS A 110 -7.97 20.16 -8.71
CA HIS A 110 -8.94 21.26 -8.69
C HIS A 110 -8.29 22.61 -9.00
N ASP A 111 -7.09 22.82 -8.48
CA ASP A 111 -6.32 24.06 -8.68
C ASP A 111 -5.80 24.22 -10.12
N SER A 112 -5.67 23.11 -10.85
CA SER A 112 -5.17 23.06 -12.23
C SER A 112 -6.29 23.15 -13.28
N GLY A 113 -7.55 23.12 -12.86
CA GLY A 113 -8.71 23.13 -13.74
C GLY A 113 -8.96 24.49 -14.42
N PRO A 114 -9.68 24.52 -15.55
CA PRO A 114 -9.95 25.72 -16.35
C PRO A 114 -10.75 26.82 -15.64
N GLY A 115 -11.23 26.56 -14.41
CA GLY A 115 -11.98 27.50 -13.57
C GLY A 115 -11.15 28.43 -12.68
N LYS A 116 -9.85 28.16 -12.44
CA LYS A 116 -8.97 29.08 -11.66
C LYS A 116 -8.29 30.13 -12.54
N ARG A 117 -9.06 30.89 -13.32
CA ARG A 117 -8.51 32.08 -13.98
C ARG A 117 -8.32 33.21 -12.94
N LYS A 118 -7.07 33.42 -12.53
CA LYS A 118 -6.47 34.70 -12.13
C LYS A 118 -7.16 35.48 -10.98
N GLY A 119 -7.23 34.91 -9.78
CA GLY A 119 -7.43 35.70 -8.55
C GLY A 119 -6.24 36.64 -8.23
N SER A 120 -5.04 36.29 -8.70
CA SER A 120 -3.81 37.07 -8.46
C SER A 120 -3.82 38.44 -9.17
N ALA A 121 -4.39 38.55 -10.37
CA ALA A 121 -4.46 39.83 -11.08
C ALA A 121 -5.44 40.82 -10.45
N ARG A 122 -6.56 40.33 -9.89
CA ARG A 122 -7.52 41.19 -9.17
C ARG A 122 -6.94 41.70 -7.85
N LEU A 123 -6.21 40.87 -7.11
CA LEU A 123 -5.54 41.28 -5.87
C LEU A 123 -4.36 42.22 -6.13
N ALA A 124 -3.62 42.03 -7.24
CA ALA A 124 -2.57 42.96 -7.67
C ALA A 124 -3.15 44.35 -8.01
N LEU A 125 -4.27 44.40 -8.73
CA LEU A 125 -5.00 45.65 -9.02
C LEU A 125 -5.49 46.35 -7.75
N VAL A 126 -6.05 45.60 -6.78
CA VAL A 126 -6.50 46.16 -5.49
C VAL A 126 -5.31 46.66 -4.67
N SER A 127 -4.18 45.95 -4.68
CA SER A 127 -2.95 46.36 -4.01
C SER A 127 -2.33 47.62 -4.64
N ASP A 128 -2.34 47.75 -5.96
CA ASP A 128 -1.84 48.93 -6.67
C ASP A 128 -2.74 50.15 -6.46
N MET A 129 -4.07 49.96 -6.42
CA MET A 129 -5.01 51.03 -6.05
C MET A 129 -4.86 51.48 -4.59
N ALA A 130 -4.47 50.59 -3.68
CA ALA A 130 -4.20 50.94 -2.29
C ALA A 130 -2.88 51.71 -2.13
N LYS A 131 -1.88 51.44 -2.97
CA LYS A 131 -0.59 52.14 -2.98
C LYS A 131 -0.69 53.56 -3.54
N SER A 132 -1.50 53.79 -4.57
CA SER A 132 -1.67 55.11 -5.19
C SER A 132 -2.48 56.12 -4.37
N ARG A 133 -3.13 55.68 -3.27
CA ARG A 133 -3.96 56.54 -2.39
C ARG A 133 -3.29 56.97 -1.09
N ARG A 134 -2.00 56.66 -0.85
CA ARG A 134 -1.31 57.19 0.33
C ARG A 134 -0.80 58.61 0.05
N PRO A 135 -1.31 59.65 0.74
CA PRO A 135 -0.71 60.98 0.67
C PRO A 135 0.67 60.95 1.33
N LYS A 136 1.60 61.77 0.80
CA LYS A 136 2.97 61.95 1.32
C LYS A 136 2.98 62.57 2.70
#